data_AF-A0A7J6KA78-F1
#
_entry.id   AF-A0A7J6KA78-F1
#
_cell.length_a   1.000
_cell.length_b   1.000
_cell.length_c   1.000
_cell.angle_alpha   90.00
_cell.angle_beta   90.00
_cell.angle_gamma   90.00
#
_symmetry.space_group_name_H-M   'P 1'
#
loop_
_entity.id
_entity.type
_entity.pdbx_description
1 polymer ?
#
loop_
_entity_poly.entity_id
_entity_poly.type
_entity_poly.pdbx_seq_one_letter_code
_entity_poly.pdbx_strand_id
1 'polypeptide(L)'
;MSGRFSQQDLRHVEAYLEYRNIVGDTDNGVLLSRQEYEAVRERAAPASKNPLRVIWRNTVSGLDCRNVGPASSCLCGHRLRDHDWMATETKAVKCRMQGCKCPLFEFIPVNGSQDIKCRCKHSYQDHDVLSRKCMRCTFRQKSPAFSTKQKTMKTQTTSSTLCTGFLPSYTCSCGSAYAAHETVFETASEGRKRGEPDVGGATSADAGSFAFMGGISDFTSLLDGMDRMSLFCDDPQRRLRDQHAGATRAAPGANVPLSCEERRASERNLPLRTKDSKKNDDVLYLLFTPCSFKTPAARTQA
;
A
#
# COMPACT_ATOMS: atom_id res chain seq x y z
N MET A 1 4.22 -11.34 37.18
CA MET A 1 3.97 -9.89 37.21
C MET A 1 3.00 -9.56 36.10
N SER A 2 1.74 -9.23 36.42
CA SER A 2 0.78 -8.78 35.40
C SER A 2 1.19 -7.38 34.95
N GLY A 3 1.88 -7.28 33.80
CA GLY A 3 2.32 -6.03 33.18
C GLY A 3 1.15 -5.25 32.59
N ARG A 4 0.16 -4.87 33.40
CA ARG A 4 -0.90 -3.95 32.98
C ARG A 4 -0.39 -2.52 33.11
N PHE A 5 -0.32 -1.82 32.00
CA PHE A 5 -0.04 -0.39 31.95
C PHE A 5 -1.09 0.39 32.77
N SER A 6 -0.64 1.38 33.54
CA SER A 6 -1.53 2.35 34.17
C SER A 6 -2.14 3.29 33.14
N GLN A 7 -3.20 4.01 33.49
CA GLN A 7 -3.74 5.04 32.59
C GLN A 7 -2.72 6.13 32.25
N GLN A 8 -1.80 6.44 33.16
CA GLN A 8 -0.73 7.40 32.89
C GLN A 8 0.26 6.85 31.87
N ASP A 9 0.61 5.56 31.97
CA ASP A 9 1.48 4.91 30.98
C ASP A 9 0.85 4.94 29.58
N LEU A 10 -0.46 4.69 29.48
CA LEU A 10 -1.19 4.76 28.21
C LEU A 10 -1.09 6.16 27.56
N ARG A 11 -1.24 7.23 28.36
CA ARG A 11 -1.10 8.61 27.86
C ARG A 11 0.31 8.90 27.34
N HIS A 12 1.35 8.38 28.00
CA HIS A 12 2.72 8.53 27.54
C HIS A 12 2.98 7.77 26.24
N VAL A 13 2.40 6.58 26.09
CA VAL A 13 2.46 5.81 24.84
C VAL A 13 1.75 6.56 23.71
N GLU A 14 0.53 7.05 23.94
CA GLU A 14 -0.23 7.82 22.95
C GLU A 14 0.52 9.09 22.51
N ALA A 15 1.05 9.87 23.45
CA ALA A 15 1.83 11.06 23.16
C ALA A 15 3.09 10.74 22.34
N TYR A 16 3.76 9.61 22.61
CA TYR A 16 4.91 9.17 21.83
C TYR A 16 4.53 8.72 20.41
N LEU A 17 3.38 8.05 20.23
CA LEU A 17 2.88 7.68 18.91
C LEU A 17 2.52 8.91 18.08
N GLU A 18 1.91 9.92 18.70
CA GLU A 18 1.62 11.22 18.08
C GLU A 18 2.92 11.91 17.64
N TYR A 19 3.89 12.03 18.56
CA TYR A 19 5.21 12.58 18.27
C TYR A 19 5.84 11.89 17.07
N ARG A 20 5.85 10.55 17.06
CA ARG A 20 6.46 9.75 16.00
C ARG A 20 5.75 9.93 14.65
N ASN A 21 4.43 10.11 14.64
CA ASN A 21 3.69 10.35 13.40
C ASN A 21 3.94 11.75 12.83
N ILE A 22 4.07 12.76 13.68
CA ILE A 22 4.31 14.16 13.26
C ILE A 22 5.76 14.35 12.81
N VAL A 23 6.69 13.94 13.66
CA VAL A 23 8.13 14.15 13.45
C VAL A 23 8.66 13.14 12.45
N GLY A 24 8.23 11.88 12.52
CA GLY A 24 8.85 10.79 11.78
C GLY A 24 10.17 10.36 12.41
N ASP A 25 11.02 9.72 11.62
CA ASP A 25 12.36 9.28 12.02
C ASP A 25 13.45 10.34 11.67
N THR A 26 13.05 11.61 11.46
CA THR A 26 13.94 12.72 11.06
C THR A 26 14.82 13.25 12.19
N ASP A 27 14.57 12.82 13.41
CA ASP A 27 15.23 13.27 14.63
C ASP A 27 16.55 12.53 14.91
N ASN A 28 16.99 11.67 13.99
CA ASN A 28 18.22 10.87 14.06
C ASN A 28 18.33 10.05 15.37
N GLY A 29 17.20 9.70 15.98
CA GLY A 29 17.15 8.92 17.22
C GLY A 29 17.27 9.74 18.51
N VAL A 30 17.31 11.07 18.45
CA VAL A 30 17.29 11.96 19.61
C VAL A 30 15.98 12.73 19.64
N LEU A 31 15.20 12.57 20.72
CA LEU A 31 13.92 13.28 20.86
C LEU A 31 14.11 14.79 20.82
N LEU A 32 13.25 15.48 20.08
CA LEU A 32 13.20 16.93 20.06
C LEU A 32 12.89 17.49 21.45
N SER A 33 13.41 18.68 21.72
CA SER A 33 12.98 19.44 22.89
C SER A 33 11.51 19.83 22.76
N ARG A 34 10.87 20.14 23.89
CA ARG A 34 9.46 20.54 23.91
C ARG A 34 9.18 21.74 23.00
N GLN A 35 10.06 22.73 23.00
CA GLN A 35 9.93 23.94 22.17
C GLN A 35 10.02 23.61 20.67
N GLU A 36 10.97 22.75 20.28
CA GLU A 36 11.12 22.31 18.89
C GLU A 36 9.92 21.49 18.43
N TYR A 37 9.41 20.59 19.29
CA TYR A 37 8.21 19.81 18.99
C TYR A 37 6.98 20.70 18.82
N GLU A 38 6.76 21.67 19.71
CA GLU A 38 5.65 22.62 19.62
C GLU A 38 5.73 23.44 18.32
N ALA A 39 6.92 23.88 17.91
CA ALA A 39 7.12 24.56 16.64
C ALA A 39 6.78 23.68 15.42
N VAL A 40 7.15 22.39 15.45
CA VAL A 40 6.77 21.43 14.40
C VAL A 40 5.26 21.24 14.37
N ARG A 41 4.62 21.16 15.54
CA ARG A 41 3.17 21.00 15.70
C ARG A 41 2.40 22.21 15.17
N GLU A 42 2.87 23.43 15.43
CA GLU A 42 2.29 24.65 14.88
C GLU A 42 2.41 24.71 13.36
N ARG A 43 3.57 24.35 12.81
CA ARG A 43 3.78 24.25 11.35
C ARG A 43 2.88 23.20 10.70
N ALA A 44 2.61 22.11 11.42
CA ALA A 44 1.71 21.05 11.00
C ALA A 44 0.23 21.45 11.05
N ALA A 45 -0.18 22.33 11.96
CA ALA A 45 -1.57 22.72 12.18
C ALA A 45 -2.40 23.06 10.91
N PRO A 46 -1.90 23.83 9.92
CA PRO A 46 -2.66 24.11 8.70
C PRO A 46 -2.93 22.84 7.88
N ALA A 47 -1.94 21.97 7.73
CA ALA A 47 -2.10 20.69 7.04
C ALA A 47 -3.14 19.81 7.77
N SER A 48 -3.35 19.99 9.08
CA SER A 48 -4.27 19.16 9.88
C SER A 48 -5.71 19.45 9.56
N LYS A 49 -5.99 20.68 9.15
CA LYS A 49 -7.34 21.11 8.77
C LYS A 49 -7.75 20.56 7.40
N ASN A 50 -6.78 20.28 6.53
CA ASN A 50 -7.00 19.74 5.20
C ASN A 50 -5.94 18.67 4.88
N PRO A 51 -5.99 17.51 5.56
CA PRO A 51 -4.92 16.53 5.50
C PRO A 51 -4.78 15.94 4.09
N LEU A 52 -3.53 15.61 3.75
CA LEU A 52 -3.19 14.94 2.51
C LEU A 52 -3.54 13.45 2.61
N ARG A 53 -4.43 13.00 1.74
CA ARG A 53 -4.70 11.59 1.44
C ARG A 53 -3.73 11.11 0.39
N VAL A 54 -3.22 9.91 0.62
CA VAL A 54 -2.31 9.24 -0.30
C VAL A 54 -2.98 7.93 -0.69
N ILE A 55 -3.26 7.80 -1.97
CA ILE A 55 -4.01 6.67 -2.53
C ILE A 55 -3.15 6.02 -3.59
N TRP A 56 -3.09 4.69 -3.58
CA TRP A 56 -2.48 3.93 -4.66
C TRP A 56 -3.56 3.50 -5.64
N ARG A 57 -3.66 4.26 -6.74
CA ARG A 57 -4.74 4.16 -7.72
C ARG A 57 -4.26 3.41 -8.95
N ASN A 58 -5.10 2.53 -9.47
CA ASN A 58 -4.89 1.92 -10.76
C ASN A 58 -5.28 2.91 -11.87
N THR A 59 -4.36 3.23 -12.76
CA THR A 59 -4.56 4.27 -13.79
C THR A 59 -5.55 3.86 -14.88
N VAL A 60 -5.69 2.56 -15.13
CA VAL A 60 -6.53 2.03 -16.22
C VAL A 60 -7.98 1.87 -15.74
N SER A 61 -8.18 1.31 -14.54
CA SER A 61 -9.52 1.07 -13.98
C SER A 61 -10.06 2.24 -13.17
N GLY A 62 -9.19 3.16 -12.73
CA GLY A 62 -9.53 4.21 -11.77
C GLY A 62 -9.78 3.68 -10.35
N LEU A 63 -9.53 2.39 -10.09
CA LEU A 63 -9.78 1.80 -8.78
C LEU A 63 -8.71 2.22 -7.76
N ASP A 64 -9.18 2.71 -6.61
CA ASP A 64 -8.37 3.03 -5.44
C ASP A 64 -8.00 1.76 -4.67
N CYS A 65 -6.88 1.16 -5.08
CA CYS A 65 -6.45 -0.17 -4.66
C CYS A 65 -5.93 -0.20 -3.23
N ARG A 66 -5.27 0.86 -2.74
CA ARG A 66 -4.83 0.95 -1.33
C ARG A 66 -4.86 2.38 -0.82
N ASN A 67 -5.27 2.55 0.44
CA ASN A 67 -5.06 3.79 1.18
C ASN A 67 -3.71 3.69 1.91
N VAL A 68 -2.83 4.65 1.67
CA VAL A 68 -1.42 4.55 2.02
C VAL A 68 -1.14 5.27 3.34
N GLY A 69 -1.11 4.54 4.45
CA GLY A 69 -0.88 5.10 5.79
C GLY A 69 0.53 5.67 6.05
N PRO A 70 0.75 6.35 7.19
CA PRO A 70 2.01 7.03 7.53
C PRO A 70 3.20 6.08 7.66
N ALA A 71 2.95 4.83 8.04
CA ALA A 71 3.97 3.78 8.15
C ALA A 71 4.27 3.06 6.82
N SER A 72 3.67 3.47 5.71
CA SER A 72 3.92 2.84 4.41
C SER A 72 5.30 3.18 3.86
N SER A 73 5.95 2.25 3.16
CA SER A 73 7.29 2.42 2.61
C SER A 73 7.28 3.16 1.26
N CYS A 74 8.25 4.04 1.09
CA CYS A 74 8.61 4.67 -0.19
C CYS A 74 9.68 3.85 -0.92
N LEU A 75 9.85 4.07 -2.24
CA LEU A 75 10.97 3.55 -3.02
C LEU A 75 12.33 3.88 -2.40
N CYS A 76 12.46 5.05 -1.75
CA CYS A 76 13.69 5.45 -1.05
C CYS A 76 13.97 4.68 0.25
N GLY A 77 13.07 3.79 0.67
CA GLY A 77 13.19 3.01 1.91
C GLY A 77 12.58 3.67 3.15
N HIS A 78 12.36 4.99 3.12
CA HIS A 78 11.76 5.73 4.24
C HIS A 78 10.23 5.65 4.25
N ARG A 79 9.61 6.03 5.37
CA ARG A 79 8.15 5.96 5.53
C ARG A 79 7.48 7.23 5.03
N LEU A 80 6.17 7.15 4.77
CA LEU A 80 5.39 8.32 4.38
C LEU A 80 5.48 9.43 5.44
N ARG A 81 5.46 9.09 6.74
CA ARG A 81 5.68 10.06 7.84
C ARG A 81 6.98 10.84 7.74
N ASP A 82 8.01 10.28 7.11
CA ASP A 82 9.32 10.93 6.93
C ASP A 82 9.36 11.82 5.69
N HIS A 83 8.26 11.88 4.91
CA HIS A 83 8.13 12.79 3.78
C HIS A 83 7.38 14.06 4.18
N ASP A 84 7.43 15.08 3.32
CA ASP A 84 6.86 16.40 3.53
C ASP A 84 5.36 16.38 3.29
N TRP A 85 4.64 15.81 4.25
CA TRP A 85 3.19 15.72 4.23
C TRP A 85 2.49 17.04 4.53
N MET A 86 3.21 18.03 5.06
CA MET A 86 2.70 19.37 5.36
C MET A 86 2.46 20.17 4.08
N ALA A 87 3.07 19.75 2.95
CA ALA A 87 2.96 20.37 1.65
C ALA A 87 1.62 20.07 0.94
N THR A 88 0.49 20.40 1.59
CA THR A 88 -0.86 20.09 1.08
C THR A 88 -1.23 20.82 -0.21
N GLU A 89 -0.72 22.05 -0.38
CA GLU A 89 -1.01 22.89 -1.56
C GLU A 89 -0.20 22.48 -2.78
N THR A 90 1.11 22.26 -2.60
CA THR A 90 2.03 21.92 -3.70
C THR A 90 1.99 20.43 -4.03
N LYS A 91 1.50 19.59 -3.11
CA LYS A 91 1.48 18.11 -3.20
C LYS A 91 2.88 17.52 -3.45
N ALA A 92 3.93 18.29 -3.14
CA ALA A 92 5.32 17.91 -3.32
C ALA A 92 5.82 17.16 -2.08
N VAL A 93 5.40 15.89 -1.95
CA VAL A 93 5.69 15.02 -0.79
C VAL A 93 7.12 14.47 -0.89
N LYS A 94 8.11 15.35 -0.77
CA LYS A 94 9.55 15.03 -0.81
C LYS A 94 10.02 14.38 0.50
N CYS A 95 11.10 13.60 0.49
CA CYS A 95 11.63 13.04 1.74
C CYS A 95 12.33 14.12 2.59
N ARG A 96 12.10 14.11 3.92
CA ARG A 96 12.71 15.02 4.90
C ARG A 96 13.96 14.43 5.57
N MET A 97 14.25 13.15 5.35
CA MET A 97 15.42 12.46 5.91
C MET A 97 16.73 13.08 5.41
N GLN A 98 17.69 13.23 6.31
CA GLN A 98 18.99 13.81 5.98
C GLN A 98 19.71 12.98 4.90
N GLY A 99 20.18 13.66 3.85
CA GLY A 99 20.88 13.02 2.73
C GLY A 99 19.99 12.28 1.72
N CYS A 100 18.67 12.16 1.96
CA CYS A 100 17.76 11.54 1.00
C CYS A 100 17.41 12.52 -0.13
N LYS A 101 17.56 12.07 -1.38
CA LYS A 101 17.26 12.87 -2.59
C LYS A 101 15.92 12.52 -3.23
N CYS A 102 15.02 11.89 -2.47
CA CYS A 102 13.72 11.46 -2.98
C CYS A 102 12.82 12.67 -3.27
N PRO A 103 12.42 12.89 -4.54
CA PRO A 103 11.68 14.08 -4.93
C PRO A 103 10.19 14.00 -4.56
N LEU A 104 9.62 12.80 -4.59
CA LEU A 104 8.22 12.53 -4.35
C LEU A 104 8.05 11.12 -3.80
N PHE A 105 7.12 10.95 -2.87
CA PHE A 105 6.79 9.66 -2.30
C PHE A 105 6.18 8.71 -3.37
N GLU A 106 6.73 7.50 -3.47
CA GLU A 106 6.20 6.43 -4.32
C GLU A 106 5.95 5.19 -3.47
N PHE A 107 4.69 4.77 -3.40
CA PHE A 107 4.27 3.66 -2.55
C PHE A 107 4.83 2.31 -3.01
N ILE A 108 5.49 1.59 -2.10
CA ILE A 108 5.92 0.21 -2.29
C ILE A 108 5.06 -0.72 -1.42
N PRO A 109 4.31 -1.68 -2.01
CA PRO A 109 3.40 -2.57 -1.27
C PRO A 109 4.12 -3.66 -0.46
N VAL A 110 4.98 -3.25 0.48
CA VAL A 110 5.71 -4.14 1.38
C VAL A 110 4.76 -4.70 2.43
N ASN A 111 4.63 -6.04 2.49
CA ASN A 111 3.81 -6.71 3.50
C ASN A 111 4.71 -7.29 4.60
N GLY A 112 4.65 -6.71 5.79
CA GLY A 112 5.44 -7.15 6.94
C GLY A 112 6.95 -7.03 6.70
N SER A 113 7.68 -8.13 6.87
CA SER A 113 9.13 -8.21 6.66
C SER A 113 9.53 -8.63 5.24
N GLN A 114 8.57 -8.85 4.34
CA GLN A 114 8.85 -9.31 2.99
C GLN A 114 9.38 -8.19 2.10
N ASP A 115 10.51 -8.44 1.43
CA ASP A 115 11.07 -7.51 0.46
C ASP A 115 10.39 -7.66 -0.91
N ILE A 116 10.16 -6.53 -1.59
CA ILE A 116 9.68 -6.53 -2.98
C ILE A 116 10.87 -6.55 -3.92
N LYS A 117 10.93 -7.61 -4.72
CA LYS A 117 11.98 -7.82 -5.70
C LYS A 117 11.60 -7.25 -7.05
N CYS A 118 12.56 -6.57 -7.67
CA CYS A 118 12.48 -6.18 -9.07
C CYS A 118 12.59 -7.43 -9.98
N ARG A 119 12.27 -7.30 -11.27
CA ARG A 119 12.55 -8.32 -12.30
C ARG A 119 14.02 -8.78 -12.31
N CYS A 120 14.95 -7.93 -11.86
CA CYS A 120 16.35 -8.28 -11.68
C CYS A 120 16.67 -9.11 -10.43
N LYS A 121 15.65 -9.48 -9.65
CA LYS A 121 15.70 -10.23 -8.38
C LYS A 121 16.36 -9.51 -7.20
N HIS A 122 16.81 -8.27 -7.38
CA HIS A 122 17.32 -7.42 -6.31
C HIS A 122 16.18 -6.69 -5.58
N SER A 123 16.46 -6.25 -4.35
CA SER A 123 15.52 -5.49 -3.53
C SER A 123 15.16 -4.16 -4.19
N TYR A 124 13.99 -3.62 -3.89
CA TYR A 124 13.65 -2.24 -4.25
C TYR A 124 14.66 -1.23 -3.69
N GLN A 125 15.27 -1.51 -2.54
CA GLN A 125 16.29 -0.64 -1.92
C GLN A 125 17.61 -0.60 -2.71
N ASP A 126 17.87 -1.61 -3.55
CA ASP A 126 19.03 -1.64 -4.44
C ASP A 126 18.84 -0.78 -5.70
N HIS A 127 17.76 0.00 -5.77
CA HIS A 127 17.46 0.88 -6.89
C HIS A 127 17.63 2.34 -6.49
N ASP A 128 18.28 3.09 -7.38
CA ASP A 128 18.41 4.54 -7.19
C ASP A 128 17.04 5.20 -7.32
N VAL A 129 16.75 6.16 -6.43
CA VAL A 129 15.42 6.77 -6.30
C VAL A 129 15.06 7.63 -7.52
N LEU A 130 16.06 8.28 -8.13
CA LEU A 130 15.85 9.20 -9.24
C LEU A 130 15.82 8.46 -10.57
N SER A 131 16.86 7.67 -10.84
CA SER A 131 16.97 6.94 -12.10
C SER A 131 16.14 5.66 -12.15
N ARG A 132 15.65 5.18 -10.98
CA ARG A 132 15.03 3.86 -10.78
C ARG A 132 15.93 2.69 -11.18
N LYS A 133 17.20 2.92 -11.54
CA LYS A 133 18.10 1.87 -12.03
C LYS A 133 18.63 1.08 -10.86
N CYS A 134 18.77 -0.23 -11.06
CA CYS A 134 19.37 -1.09 -10.06
C CYS A 134 20.88 -0.84 -9.99
N MET A 135 21.37 -0.50 -8.80
CA MET A 135 22.79 -0.28 -8.51
C MET A 135 23.59 -1.58 -8.47
N ARG A 136 22.94 -2.74 -8.25
CA ARG A 136 23.58 -4.06 -8.24
C ARG A 136 23.72 -4.69 -9.62
N CYS A 137 22.87 -4.31 -10.57
CA CYS A 137 22.91 -4.87 -11.93
C CYS A 137 24.13 -4.39 -12.75
N THR A 138 24.70 -3.24 -12.40
CA THR A 138 25.85 -2.66 -13.11
C THR A 138 27.19 -3.28 -12.68
N PHE A 139 27.23 -3.99 -11.56
CA PHE A 139 28.45 -4.62 -11.04
C PHE A 139 28.68 -6.01 -11.65
N ARG A 140 28.85 -6.08 -12.98
CA ARG A 140 29.71 -7.10 -13.57
C ARG A 140 31.01 -6.44 -13.96
N GLN A 141 32.02 -6.61 -13.09
CA GLN A 141 33.41 -6.63 -13.55
C GLN A 141 33.46 -7.56 -14.77
N LYS A 142 33.98 -7.06 -15.89
CA LYS A 142 34.38 -7.87 -17.04
C LYS A 142 35.17 -9.07 -16.50
N SER A 143 34.68 -10.28 -16.67
CA SER A 143 35.53 -11.45 -16.49
C SER A 143 36.73 -11.31 -17.45
N PRO A 144 37.98 -11.54 -17.02
CA PRO A 144 39.07 -11.68 -17.97
C PRO A 144 38.73 -12.84 -18.90
N ALA A 145 38.92 -12.63 -20.20
CA ALA A 145 39.01 -13.76 -21.12
C ALA A 145 40.16 -14.67 -20.63
N PHE A 146 39.93 -15.98 -20.67
CA PHE A 146 40.94 -17.06 -20.54
C PHE A 146 41.15 -17.69 -19.14
N SER A 147 40.56 -18.86 -18.90
CA SER A 147 41.28 -20.14 -18.71
C SER A 147 40.42 -21.22 -18.03
N THR A 148 40.25 -22.29 -18.79
CA THR A 148 39.97 -23.70 -18.49
C THR A 148 40.11 -24.21 -17.04
N LYS A 149 39.05 -24.94 -16.61
CA LYS A 149 38.98 -25.97 -15.54
C LYS A 149 39.26 -25.53 -14.09
N GLN A 150 38.21 -25.43 -13.27
CA GLN A 150 37.91 -26.41 -12.20
C GLN A 150 36.80 -25.94 -11.23
N LYS A 151 36.00 -26.94 -10.83
CA LYS A 151 35.22 -27.14 -9.59
C LYS A 151 34.01 -26.25 -9.28
N THR A 152 32.93 -26.97 -9.05
CA THR A 152 31.56 -26.57 -8.70
C THR A 152 31.49 -25.81 -7.38
N MET A 153 31.36 -24.48 -7.47
CA MET A 153 30.64 -23.69 -6.46
C MET A 153 29.33 -23.21 -7.09
N LYS A 154 28.23 -23.45 -6.39
CA LYS A 154 26.86 -23.13 -6.82
C LYS A 154 26.63 -21.62 -6.69
N THR A 155 27.19 -20.83 -7.59
CA THR A 155 26.95 -19.38 -7.66
C THR A 155 25.60 -19.13 -8.31
N GLN A 156 24.60 -18.91 -7.46
CA GLN A 156 23.39 -18.21 -7.86
C GLN A 156 23.80 -16.81 -8.35
N THR A 157 23.38 -16.42 -9.55
CA THR A 157 22.76 -15.13 -9.91
C THR A 157 22.88 -14.96 -11.43
N THR A 158 21.85 -15.40 -12.14
CA THR A 158 21.61 -14.99 -13.53
C THR A 158 21.29 -13.50 -13.52
N SER A 159 22.30 -12.66 -13.73
CA SER A 159 22.14 -11.22 -13.97
C SER A 159 21.15 -11.00 -15.11
N SER A 160 20.02 -10.34 -14.85
CA SER A 160 19.14 -9.92 -15.93
C SER A 160 19.74 -8.67 -16.57
N THR A 161 20.28 -8.80 -17.77
CA THR A 161 20.67 -7.69 -18.67
C THR A 161 19.47 -6.77 -19.05
N LEU A 162 18.29 -7.03 -18.49
CA LEU A 162 17.00 -6.41 -18.80
C LEU A 162 16.52 -5.41 -17.72
N CYS A 163 17.34 -5.10 -16.72
CA CYS A 163 16.95 -4.16 -15.67
C CYS A 163 17.04 -2.70 -16.17
N THR A 164 15.97 -2.20 -16.78
CA THR A 164 15.87 -0.81 -17.23
C THR A 164 15.42 0.16 -16.13
N GLY A 165 14.75 -0.35 -15.10
CA GLY A 165 14.30 0.40 -13.94
C GLY A 165 13.56 -0.50 -12.94
N PHE A 166 13.22 0.03 -11.77
CA PHE A 166 12.47 -0.70 -10.75
C PHE A 166 11.08 -1.08 -11.26
N LEU A 167 10.92 -2.37 -11.55
CA LEU A 167 9.69 -2.96 -12.06
C LEU A 167 9.49 -4.32 -11.37
N PRO A 168 8.79 -4.38 -10.24
CA PRO A 168 8.58 -5.62 -9.52
C PRO A 168 7.54 -6.51 -10.21
N SER A 169 7.68 -7.82 -10.04
CA SER A 169 6.65 -8.80 -10.43
C SER A 169 5.56 -8.89 -9.35
N TYR A 170 5.06 -7.74 -8.90
CA TYR A 170 3.96 -7.64 -7.94
C TYR A 170 2.64 -7.53 -8.70
N THR A 171 1.68 -8.35 -8.29
CA THR A 171 0.31 -8.34 -8.79
C THR A 171 -0.59 -7.82 -7.68
N CYS A 172 -1.29 -6.71 -7.93
CA CYS A 172 -2.25 -6.17 -6.98
C CYS A 172 -3.50 -7.08 -6.90
N SER A 173 -4.25 -6.99 -5.81
CA SER A 173 -5.54 -7.66 -5.64
C SER A 173 -6.52 -7.38 -6.79
N CYS A 174 -6.45 -6.20 -7.41
CA CYS A 174 -7.22 -5.84 -8.61
C CYS A 174 -6.79 -6.58 -9.89
N GLY A 175 -5.78 -7.46 -9.82
CA GLY A 175 -5.26 -8.26 -10.93
C GLY A 175 -4.24 -7.53 -11.81
N SER A 176 -4.03 -6.24 -11.62
CA SER A 176 -3.08 -5.46 -12.42
C SER A 176 -1.66 -5.47 -11.84
N ALA A 177 -0.66 -5.28 -12.70
CA ALA A 177 0.74 -5.18 -12.30
C ALA A 177 1.04 -3.88 -11.54
N TYR A 178 2.14 -3.86 -10.77
CA TYR A 178 2.61 -2.66 -10.06
C TYR A 178 2.67 -1.41 -10.94
N ALA A 179 3.20 -1.51 -12.16
CA ALA A 179 3.33 -0.37 -13.08
C ALA A 179 2.01 0.19 -13.63
N ALA A 180 0.88 -0.50 -13.42
CA ALA A 180 -0.44 0.03 -13.75
C ALA A 180 -1.01 0.92 -12.64
N HIS A 181 -0.23 1.17 -11.58
CA HIS A 181 -0.65 1.99 -10.45
C HIS A 181 0.25 3.20 -10.30
N GLU A 182 -0.33 4.28 -9.81
CA GLU A 182 0.37 5.49 -9.43
C GLU A 182 0.00 5.89 -8.00
N THR A 183 0.88 6.64 -7.35
CA THR A 183 0.58 7.21 -6.04
C THR A 183 -0.04 8.60 -6.25
N VAL A 184 -1.31 8.73 -5.89
CA VAL A 184 -2.09 9.95 -6.05
C VAL A 184 -2.17 10.67 -4.71
N PHE A 185 -1.95 11.99 -4.75
CA PHE A 185 -2.04 12.88 -3.62
C PHE A 185 -3.26 13.78 -3.74
N GLU A 186 -4.18 13.64 -2.80
CA GLU A 186 -5.44 14.39 -2.79
C GLU A 186 -5.64 14.99 -1.41
N THR A 187 -6.18 16.20 -1.34
CA THR A 187 -6.53 16.78 -0.05
C THR A 187 -7.90 16.27 0.41
N ALA A 188 -8.16 16.26 1.71
CA ALA A 188 -9.45 15.83 2.25
C ALA A 188 -10.62 16.66 1.69
N SER A 189 -10.43 17.95 1.45
CA SER A 189 -11.43 18.80 0.79
C SER A 189 -11.70 18.43 -0.67
N GLU A 190 -10.69 17.99 -1.44
CA GLU A 190 -10.88 17.46 -2.80
C GLU A 190 -11.64 16.14 -2.79
N GLY A 191 -11.31 15.22 -1.86
CA GLY A 191 -12.04 13.96 -1.69
C GLY A 191 -13.53 14.18 -1.37
N ARG A 192 -13.83 15.12 -0.47
CA ARG A 192 -15.23 15.50 -0.15
C ARG A 192 -16.00 16.00 -1.38
N LYS A 193 -15.36 16.78 -2.26
CA LYS A 193 -16.00 17.21 -3.53
C LYS A 193 -16.31 16.04 -4.46
N ARG A 194 -15.55 14.93 -4.38
CA ARG A 194 -15.81 13.68 -5.10
C ARG A 194 -16.87 12.80 -4.41
N GLY A 195 -17.34 13.18 -3.22
CA GLY A 195 -18.29 12.40 -2.43
C GLY A 195 -17.64 11.30 -1.60
N GLU A 196 -16.32 11.36 -1.35
CA GLU A 196 -15.70 10.47 -0.37
C GLU A 196 -16.04 10.89 1.06
N PRO A 197 -16.19 9.90 1.97
CA PRO A 197 -16.41 10.17 3.39
C PRO A 197 -15.23 10.95 3.94
N ASP A 198 -15.51 11.89 4.85
CA ASP A 198 -14.47 12.71 5.47
C ASP A 198 -13.47 11.82 6.22
N VAL A 199 -12.18 12.18 6.19
CA VAL A 199 -11.19 11.55 7.06
C VAL A 199 -11.34 12.32 8.35
N GLY A 200 -12.40 11.98 9.09
CA GLY A 200 -12.47 12.30 10.50
C GLY A 200 -11.24 11.66 11.12
N GLY A 201 -10.47 12.44 11.87
CA GLY A 201 -9.31 11.90 12.56
C GLY A 201 -9.75 10.68 13.35
N ALA A 202 -9.13 9.53 13.08
CA ALA A 202 -9.40 8.34 13.85
C ALA A 202 -9.17 8.72 15.32
N THR A 203 -10.25 8.65 16.10
CA THR A 203 -10.45 9.13 17.48
C THR A 203 -10.89 10.60 17.63
N SER A 204 -12.22 10.75 17.75
CA SER A 204 -12.95 11.80 18.48
C SER A 204 -12.83 13.26 18.03
N ALA A 205 -13.98 13.94 18.05
CA ALA A 205 -14.12 15.39 17.98
C ALA A 205 -13.41 16.15 19.13
N ASP A 206 -12.70 15.45 20.01
CA ASP A 206 -11.94 16.00 21.13
C ASP A 206 -10.48 16.27 20.70
N ALA A 207 -10.31 17.30 19.87
CA ALA A 207 -9.23 18.31 19.84
C ALA A 207 -7.74 17.95 20.14
N GLY A 208 -7.30 16.70 20.09
CA GLY A 208 -5.93 16.33 20.50
C GLY A 208 -5.08 15.62 19.45
N SER A 209 -5.65 14.63 18.74
CA SER A 209 -4.86 13.75 17.90
C SER A 209 -4.77 14.29 16.48
N PHE A 210 -3.57 14.73 16.09
CA PHE A 210 -3.30 15.10 14.72
C PHE A 210 -3.36 13.87 13.83
N ALA A 211 -4.53 13.62 13.23
CA ALA A 211 -4.76 12.53 12.30
C ALA A 211 -4.05 12.79 10.98
N PHE A 212 -2.75 12.55 10.97
CA PHE A 212 -1.93 12.81 9.82
C PHE A 212 -1.65 11.55 9.03
N MET A 213 -2.13 11.65 7.80
CA MET A 213 -1.61 11.03 6.58
C MET A 213 -2.26 9.72 6.19
N GLY A 214 -2.63 9.65 4.91
CA GLY A 214 -2.74 8.38 4.23
C GLY A 214 -4.13 7.83 3.96
N GLY A 215 -5.17 8.63 4.17
CA GLY A 215 -6.53 8.27 3.75
C GLY A 215 -7.13 7.07 4.48
N ILE A 216 -6.56 6.65 5.62
CA ILE A 216 -7.16 5.63 6.49
C ILE A 216 -8.09 6.34 7.47
N SER A 217 -9.38 6.39 7.17
CA SER A 217 -10.40 6.95 8.06
C SER A 217 -11.09 5.90 8.91
N ASP A 218 -11.43 4.76 8.29
CA ASP A 218 -12.24 3.69 8.88
C ASP A 218 -11.62 2.32 8.65
N PHE A 219 -12.16 1.29 9.32
CA PHE A 219 -11.77 -0.10 9.10
C PHE A 219 -11.88 -0.54 7.63
N THR A 220 -12.82 0.02 6.87
CA THR A 220 -12.98 -0.24 5.42
C THR A 220 -11.85 0.35 4.58
N SER A 221 -11.13 1.35 5.09
CA SER A 221 -9.96 1.95 4.42
C SER A 221 -8.73 1.03 4.47
N LEU A 222 -8.68 0.13 5.46
CA LEU A 222 -7.61 -0.87 5.57
C LEU A 222 -7.76 -1.99 4.54
N LEU A 223 -8.98 -2.21 4.04
CA LEU A 223 -9.23 -3.18 3.00
C LEU A 223 -8.61 -2.73 1.68
N ASP A 224 -8.04 -3.67 0.93
CA ASP A 224 -7.65 -3.45 -0.45
C ASP A 224 -8.88 -3.07 -1.29
N GLY A 225 -8.69 -2.36 -2.40
CA GLY A 225 -9.78 -1.81 -3.21
C GLY A 225 -10.78 -2.86 -3.71
N MET A 226 -10.31 -4.07 -3.98
CA MET A 226 -11.18 -5.21 -4.34
C MET A 226 -12.07 -5.64 -3.19
N ASP A 227 -11.48 -5.83 -2.01
CA ASP A 227 -12.19 -6.27 -0.81
C ASP A 227 -13.17 -5.19 -0.36
N ARG A 228 -12.79 -3.91 -0.48
CA ARG A 228 -13.68 -2.78 -0.23
C ARG A 228 -14.87 -2.76 -1.19
N MET A 229 -14.65 -3.03 -2.48
CA MET A 229 -15.72 -3.15 -3.47
C MET A 229 -16.63 -4.35 -3.17
N SER A 230 -16.08 -5.44 -2.65
CA SER A 230 -16.83 -6.66 -2.32
C SER A 230 -17.90 -6.45 -1.23
N LEU A 231 -17.76 -5.42 -0.40
CA LEU A 231 -18.79 -5.04 0.59
C LEU A 231 -20.10 -4.56 -0.06
N PHE A 232 -20.04 -4.10 -1.32
CA PHE A 232 -21.16 -3.47 -2.02
C PHE A 232 -21.48 -4.18 -3.35
N CYS A 233 -20.74 -5.22 -3.71
CA CYS A 233 -20.87 -5.91 -5.00
C CYS A 233 -20.42 -7.37 -4.89
N ASP A 234 -21.28 -8.29 -5.34
CA ASP A 234 -21.02 -9.74 -5.26
C ASP A 234 -19.83 -10.20 -6.12
N ASP A 235 -19.59 -9.56 -7.26
CA ASP A 235 -18.46 -9.88 -8.16
C ASP A 235 -17.71 -8.59 -8.58
N PRO A 236 -16.80 -8.09 -7.72
CA PRO A 236 -16.06 -6.87 -8.00
C PRO A 236 -15.10 -7.04 -9.20
N GLN A 237 -14.59 -8.26 -9.45
CA GLN A 237 -13.67 -8.52 -10.57
C GLN A 237 -14.38 -8.43 -11.92
N ARG A 238 -15.59 -8.98 -12.03
CA ARG A 238 -16.41 -8.82 -13.23
C ARG A 238 -16.79 -7.36 -13.45
N ARG A 239 -17.19 -6.64 -12.40
CA ARG A 239 -17.54 -5.21 -12.50
C ARG A 239 -16.40 -4.38 -13.07
N LEU A 240 -15.17 -4.59 -12.62
CA LEU A 240 -13.99 -3.90 -13.15
C LEU A 240 -13.70 -4.26 -14.61
N ARG A 241 -13.82 -5.54 -14.97
CA ARG A 241 -13.68 -5.97 -16.38
C ARG A 241 -14.73 -5.34 -17.27
N ASP A 242 -15.98 -5.25 -16.82
CA ASP A 242 -17.07 -4.64 -17.56
C ASP A 242 -16.86 -3.11 -17.71
N GLN A 243 -16.34 -2.44 -16.69
CA GLN A 243 -15.93 -1.03 -16.76
C GLN A 243 -14.81 -0.80 -17.79
N HIS A 244 -13.79 -1.66 -17.81
CA HIS A 244 -12.75 -1.63 -18.84
C HIS A 244 -13.30 -1.90 -20.24
N ALA A 245 -14.14 -2.92 -20.38
CA ALA A 245 -14.78 -3.23 -21.65
C ALA A 245 -15.66 -2.07 -22.15
N GLY A 246 -16.36 -1.38 -21.25
CA GLY A 246 -17.13 -0.17 -21.56
C GLY A 246 -16.23 1.00 -21.99
N ALA A 247 -15.13 1.25 -21.29
CA ALA A 247 -14.16 2.29 -21.65
C ALA A 247 -13.49 2.04 -23.01
N THR A 248 -13.14 0.78 -23.32
CA THR A 248 -12.60 0.39 -24.65
C THR A 248 -13.64 0.47 -25.77
N ARG A 249 -14.94 0.30 -25.47
CA ARG A 249 -16.04 0.44 -26.45
C ARG A 249 -16.50 1.89 -26.63
N ALA A 250 -16.26 2.76 -25.65
CA ALA A 250 -16.60 4.18 -25.69
C ALA A 250 -15.58 5.04 -26.45
N ALA A 251 -14.56 4.42 -27.08
CA ALA A 251 -13.63 5.10 -27.98
C ALA A 251 -14.07 4.92 -29.45
N PRO A 252 -14.80 5.87 -30.06
CA PRO A 252 -14.94 5.91 -31.51
C PRO A 252 -13.69 6.56 -32.12
N GLY A 253 -13.00 5.81 -32.96
CA GLY A 253 -12.05 6.34 -33.93
C GLY A 253 -10.58 6.33 -33.49
N ALA A 254 -9.92 5.18 -33.71
CA ALA A 254 -8.61 5.11 -34.36
C ALA A 254 -8.17 3.65 -34.53
N ASN A 255 -8.17 3.21 -35.79
CA ASN A 255 -7.26 2.23 -36.39
C ASN A 255 -7.58 0.72 -36.21
N VAL A 256 -8.32 0.23 -37.21
CA VAL A 256 -8.13 -1.10 -37.85
C VAL A 256 -7.48 -0.81 -39.22
N PRO A 257 -6.67 -1.67 -39.88
CA PRO A 257 -6.46 -3.12 -39.68
C PRO A 257 -4.98 -3.56 -39.61
N LEU A 258 -4.73 -4.82 -39.23
CA LEU A 258 -4.08 -5.79 -40.14
C LEU A 258 -4.29 -7.23 -39.62
N SER A 259 -4.83 -8.02 -40.53
CA SER A 259 -5.17 -9.44 -40.55
C SER A 259 -4.28 -10.42 -39.78
N CYS A 260 -4.92 -11.41 -39.15
CA CYS A 260 -4.63 -12.81 -39.47
C CYS A 260 -5.89 -13.65 -39.30
N GLU A 261 -6.28 -14.28 -40.40
CA GLU A 261 -7.44 -15.13 -40.59
C GLU A 261 -7.33 -16.48 -39.85
N GLU A 262 -8.50 -17.08 -39.64
CA GLU A 262 -8.77 -18.51 -39.51
C GLU A 262 -8.37 -19.25 -38.21
N ARG A 263 -9.39 -19.60 -37.40
CA ARG A 263 -9.98 -20.96 -37.42
C ARG A 263 -11.11 -21.17 -36.40
N ARG A 264 -12.22 -21.71 -36.94
CA ARG A 264 -13.21 -22.63 -36.35
C ARG A 264 -14.17 -22.03 -35.33
N ALA A 265 -15.45 -21.80 -35.64
CA ALA A 265 -16.52 -22.74 -36.03
C ALA A 265 -16.95 -23.70 -34.91
N SER A 266 -18.28 -23.71 -34.66
CA SER A 266 -19.05 -24.47 -33.67
C SER A 266 -18.82 -24.01 -32.22
N GLU A 267 -19.81 -23.67 -31.42
CA GLU A 267 -21.07 -24.39 -31.21
C GLU A 267 -22.24 -23.42 -30.96
N ARG A 268 -23.33 -23.63 -31.71
CA ARG A 268 -24.66 -23.09 -31.47
C ARG A 268 -25.47 -24.18 -30.77
N ASN A 269 -26.31 -23.76 -29.82
CA ASN A 269 -27.41 -24.50 -29.18
C ASN A 269 -26.97 -25.68 -28.30
N LEU A 270 -27.32 -25.76 -27.01
CA LEU A 270 -28.68 -25.92 -26.46
C LEU A 270 -28.59 -25.98 -24.90
N PRO A 271 -29.69 -26.12 -24.14
CA PRO A 271 -30.72 -25.14 -23.74
C PRO A 271 -30.62 -24.70 -22.27
N LEU A 272 -31.35 -23.62 -21.94
CA LEU A 272 -31.80 -23.31 -20.58
C LEU A 272 -32.52 -24.52 -19.95
N ARG A 273 -32.12 -24.89 -18.74
CA ARG A 273 -32.88 -25.78 -17.87
C ARG A 273 -33.35 -25.00 -16.65
N THR A 274 -34.58 -24.51 -16.73
CA THR A 274 -35.38 -24.16 -15.56
C THR A 274 -35.75 -25.45 -14.83
N LYS A 275 -35.56 -25.49 -13.51
CA LYS A 275 -36.42 -26.25 -12.59
C LYS A 275 -36.24 -25.74 -11.16
N ASP A 276 -37.41 -25.44 -10.61
CA ASP A 276 -37.70 -24.85 -9.31
C ASP A 276 -37.32 -25.67 -8.07
N SER A 277 -37.24 -24.90 -6.99
CA SER A 277 -37.43 -25.26 -5.58
C SER A 277 -36.26 -25.94 -4.86
N LYS A 278 -35.72 -25.28 -3.85
CA LYS A 278 -36.26 -25.24 -2.49
C LYS A 278 -35.49 -24.20 -1.66
N LYS A 279 -36.23 -23.43 -0.87
CA LYS A 279 -35.71 -22.66 0.25
C LYS A 279 -34.85 -23.56 1.12
N ASN A 280 -33.66 -23.09 1.47
CA ASN A 280 -32.99 -23.41 2.73
C ASN A 280 -32.31 -22.11 3.18
N ASP A 281 -32.94 -21.47 4.15
CA ASP A 281 -32.36 -20.41 4.94
C ASP A 281 -31.35 -21.06 5.89
N ASP A 282 -30.06 -20.90 5.62
CA ASP A 282 -28.98 -21.25 6.56
C ASP A 282 -27.95 -20.11 6.60
N VAL A 283 -28.37 -19.02 7.24
CA VAL A 283 -27.48 -17.95 7.71
C VAL A 283 -26.77 -18.47 8.96
N LEU A 284 -25.53 -18.90 8.81
CA LEU A 284 -24.70 -19.30 9.94
C LEU A 284 -24.18 -18.04 10.67
N TYR A 285 -24.90 -17.59 11.69
CA TYR A 285 -24.37 -16.66 12.69
C TYR A 285 -23.28 -17.38 13.49
N LEU A 286 -22.02 -17.03 13.27
CA LEU A 286 -20.92 -17.45 14.14
C LEU A 286 -21.01 -16.68 15.46
N LEU A 287 -21.81 -17.22 16.40
CA LEU A 287 -21.82 -16.80 17.79
C LEU A 287 -20.51 -17.20 18.46
N PHE A 288 -19.67 -16.21 18.73
CA PHE A 288 -18.42 -16.36 19.44
C PHE A 288 -18.71 -16.71 20.91
N THR A 289 -18.48 -17.97 21.31
CA THR A 289 -18.49 -18.38 22.72
C THR A 289 -17.06 -18.37 23.25
N PRO A 290 -16.71 -17.54 24.26
CA PRO A 290 -15.36 -17.51 24.81
C PRO A 290 -15.08 -18.78 25.63
N CYS A 291 -14.02 -19.50 25.28
CA CYS A 291 -13.53 -20.64 26.06
C CYS A 291 -13.03 -20.17 27.44
N SER A 292 -13.63 -20.68 28.52
CA SER A 292 -13.10 -20.51 29.88
C SER A 292 -11.85 -21.37 30.07
N PHE A 293 -10.71 -20.72 30.30
CA PHE A 293 -9.48 -21.40 30.69
C PHE A 293 -9.59 -21.91 32.13
N LYS A 294 -9.45 -23.21 32.33
CA LYS A 294 -9.32 -23.82 33.67
C LYS A 294 -7.96 -23.48 34.25
N THR A 295 -7.94 -22.85 35.42
CA THR A 295 -6.74 -22.65 36.24
C THR A 295 -6.20 -24.00 36.72
N PRO A 296 -4.87 -24.25 36.65
CA PRO A 296 -4.30 -25.46 37.20
C PRO A 296 -4.32 -25.43 38.74
N ALA A 297 -4.72 -26.56 39.34
CA ALA A 297 -4.85 -26.72 40.77
C ALA A 297 -3.50 -26.57 41.50
N ALA A 298 -3.51 -25.84 42.60
CA ALA A 298 -2.39 -25.70 43.52
C ALA A 298 -2.04 -27.07 44.13
N ARG A 299 -0.76 -27.43 44.06
CA ARG A 299 -0.21 -28.66 44.65
C ARG A 299 0.15 -28.35 46.11
N THR A 300 -0.67 -28.83 47.04
CA THR A 300 -0.39 -28.76 48.48
C THR A 300 0.82 -29.64 48.79
N GLN A 301 1.84 -29.06 49.41
CA GLN A 301 2.93 -29.80 50.03
C GLN A 301 2.41 -30.41 51.34
N ALA A 302 2.72 -31.68 51.54
CA ALA A 302 2.72 -32.37 52.83
C ALA A 302 4.16 -32.79 53.10
#